data_AF-A0A258SDK2-F1
#
_entry.id   AF-A0A258SDK2-F1
#
_cell.length_a   1.000
_cell.length_b   1.000
_cell.length_c   1.000
_cell.angle_alpha   90.00
_cell.angle_beta   90.00
_cell.angle_gamma   90.00
#
_symmetry.space_group_name_H-M   'P 1'
#
loop_
_entity.id
_entity.type
_entity.pdbx_description
1 polymer ?
#
loop_
_entity_poly.entity_id
_entity_poly.type
_entity_poly.pdbx_seq_one_letter_code
_entity_poly.pdbx_strand_id
1 'polypeptide(L)' 'MRFAIELMHIALGIATAIVMASMAAWAVPLARADIWNTDYVVIAFVIGMGYLPLRQAWAADRAAEAAEARGREA' A
#
# COMPACT_ATOMS: atom_id res chain seq x y z
N MET A 1 -6.68 -13.64 -4.28
CA MET A 1 -5.18 -13.53 -4.34
C MET A 1 -4.69 -12.14 -4.76
N ARG A 2 -5.44 -11.42 -5.61
CA ARG A 2 -5.05 -10.09 -6.11
C ARG A 2 -4.86 -9.06 -4.99
N PHE A 3 -5.73 -9.11 -3.98
CA PHE A 3 -5.66 -8.26 -2.80
C PHE A 3 -4.32 -8.34 -2.05
N ALA A 4 -3.79 -9.55 -1.84
CA ALA A 4 -2.53 -9.75 -1.12
C ALA A 4 -1.33 -9.16 -1.88
N ILE A 5 -1.34 -9.27 -3.21
CA ILE A 5 -0.30 -8.71 -4.07
C ILE A 5 -0.36 -7.18 -4.06
N GLU A 6 -1.55 -6.58 -4.13
CA GLU A 6 -1.72 -5.13 -4.01
C GLU A 6 -1.31 -4.61 -2.63
N LEU A 7 -1.66 -5.33 -1.57
CA LEU A 7 -1.21 -4.98 -0.22
C LEU A 7 0.32 -5.04 -0.10
N MET A 8 0.95 -6.08 -0.67
CA MET A 8 2.41 -6.20 -0.71
C MET A 8 3.06 -5.05 -1.49
N HIS A 9 2.47 -4.60 -2.61
CA HIS A 9 2.99 -3.46 -3.37
C HIS A 9 2.93 -2.16 -2.56
N ILE A 10 1.84 -1.91 -1.85
CA ILE A 10 1.72 -0.74 -0.96
C ILE A 10 2.78 -0.83 0.15
N ALA A 11 2.89 -1.99 0.81
CA ALA A 11 3.87 -2.22 1.86
C ALA A 11 5.30 -2.01 1.36
N LEU A 12 5.62 -2.49 0.15
CA LEU A 12 6.92 -2.31 -0.47
C LEU A 12 7.20 -0.84 -0.77
N GLY A 13 6.22 -0.10 -1.32
CA GLY A 13 6.34 1.34 -1.56
C GLY A 13 6.63 2.12 -0.28
N ILE A 14 5.93 1.82 0.81
CA ILE A 14 6.15 2.43 2.13
C ILE A 14 7.55 2.08 2.66
N ALA A 15 7.96 0.81 2.57
CA ALA A 15 9.28 0.39 3.03
C ALA A 15 10.40 1.08 2.26
N THR A 16 10.28 1.18 0.93
CA THR A 16 11.24 1.90 0.08
C THR A 16 11.32 3.39 0.45
N ALA A 17 10.19 4.04 0.70
CA ALA A 17 10.15 5.44 1.12
C ALA A 17 10.92 5.65 2.44
N ILE A 18 10.64 4.85 3.46
CA ILE A 18 11.29 4.91 4.78
C ILE A 18 12.80 4.69 4.67
N VAL A 19 13.24 3.72 3.86
CA VAL A 19 14.68 3.46 3.64
C VAL A 19 15.35 4.67 3.01
N MET A 20 14.74 5.26 1.98
CA MET A 20 15.28 6.44 1.30
C MET A 20 15.32 7.66 2.23
N ALA A 21 14.25 7.92 2.98
CA ALA A 21 14.19 8.99 3.96
C ALA A 21 15.24 8.81 5.07
N SER A 22 15.44 7.57 5.54
CA SER A 22 16.45 7.25 6.55
C SER A 22 17.87 7.54 6.03
N MET A 23 18.17 7.13 4.80
CA MET A 23 19.46 7.41 4.16
C MET A 23 19.67 8.92 3.96
N ALA A 24 18.65 9.64 3.51
CA ALA A 24 18.71 11.10 3.33
C ALA A 24 18.90 11.82 4.68
N ALA A 25 18.17 11.42 5.72
CA ALA A 25 18.26 12.00 7.06
C ALA A 25 19.58 11.67 7.78
N TRP A 26 20.29 10.64 7.32
CA TRP A 26 21.66 10.35 7.73
C TRP A 26 22.66 11.23 6.97
N ALA A 27 22.49 11.40 5.66
CA ALA A 27 23.37 12.21 4.83
C ALA A 27 23.27 13.73 5.11
N VAL A 28 22.07 14.22 5.45
CA VAL A 28 21.81 15.65 5.70
C VAL A 28 21.05 15.83 7.03
N PRO A 29 21.75 15.74 8.18
CA PRO A 29 21.10 15.79 9.49
C PRO A 29 20.37 17.11 9.78
N LEU A 30 20.86 18.23 9.21
CA LEU A 30 20.24 19.55 9.38
C LEU A 30 18.81 19.60 8.81
N ALA A 31 18.54 18.85 7.74
CA ALA A 31 17.23 18.78 7.07
C ALA A 31 16.37 17.60 7.55
N ARG A 32 16.77 16.89 8.61
CA ARG A 32 16.12 15.66 9.06
C ARG A 32 14.61 15.82 9.27
N ALA A 33 14.18 16.93 9.88
CA ALA A 33 12.77 17.18 10.14
C ALA A 33 11.96 17.34 8.83
N ASP A 34 12.49 18.11 7.88
CA ASP A 34 11.84 18.34 6.58
C ASP A 34 11.79 17.05 5.73
N ILE A 35 12.84 16.24 5.80
CA ILE A 35 12.91 14.93 5.14
C ILE A 35 11.80 14.01 5.67
N TRP A 36 11.68 13.87 6.99
CA TRP A 36 10.64 13.02 7.57
C TRP A 36 9.22 13.56 7.32
N ASN A 37 9.01 14.87 7.40
CA ASN A 37 7.71 15.48 7.05
C ASN A 37 7.32 15.18 5.60
N THR A 38 8.27 15.30 4.67
CA THR A 38 8.05 14.98 3.26
C THR A 38 7.78 13.49 3.06
N ASP A 39 8.54 12.63 3.73
CA ASP A 39 8.35 11.17 3.67
C ASP A 39 6.96 10.75 4.14
N TYR A 40 6.47 11.31 5.24
CA TYR A 40 5.10 11.07 5.70
C TYR A 40 4.04 11.48 4.67
N VAL A 41 4.24 12.60 3.97
CA VAL A 41 3.35 13.02 2.88
C VAL A 41 3.40 12.01 1.73
N VAL A 42 4.59 11.57 1.33
CA VAL A 42 4.76 10.56 0.27
C VAL A 42 4.09 9.24 0.65
N ILE A 43 4.27 8.77 1.89
CA ILE A 43 3.60 7.56 2.41
C ILE A 43 2.07 7.72 2.32
N ALA A 44 1.52 8.88 2.67
CA ALA A 44 0.09 9.13 2.54
C ALA A 44 -0.38 9.03 1.08
N PHE A 45 0.40 9.53 0.11
CA PHE A 45 0.10 9.36 -1.31
C PHE A 45 0.18 7.91 -1.76
N VAL A 46 1.19 7.14 -1.33
CA VAL A 46 1.32 5.71 -1.63
C VAL A 46 0.09 4.94 -1.15
N ILE A 47 -0.35 5.19 0.08
CA ILE A 47 -1.56 4.57 0.64
C ILE A 47 -2.81 5.01 -0.14
N GLY A 48 -2.94 6.31 -0.43
CA GLY A 48 -4.08 6.86 -1.16
C GLY A 48 -4.23 6.28 -2.56
N MET A 49 -3.13 6.16 -3.32
CA MET A 49 -3.13 5.52 -4.64
C MET A 49 -3.45 4.02 -4.56
N GLY A 50 -3.00 3.35 -3.50
CA GLY A 50 -3.28 1.94 -3.26
C GLY A 50 -4.71 1.62 -2.84
N TYR A 51 -5.45 2.60 -2.30
CA TYR A 51 -6.79 2.38 -1.72
C TYR A 51 -7.84 1.91 -2.75
N LEU A 52 -7.89 2.54 -3.93
CA LEU A 52 -8.87 2.20 -4.96
C LEU A 52 -8.66 0.78 -5.54
N PRO A 53 -7.43 0.38 -5.93
CA PRO A 53 -7.14 -1.00 -6.34
C PRO A 53 -7.51 -2.03 -5.26
N LEU A 54 -7.17 -1.74 -3.99
CA LEU A 54 -7.46 -2.62 -2.87
C LEU A 54 -8.97 -2.86 -2.70
N ARG A 55 -9.77 -1.79 -2.82
CA ARG A 55 -11.23 -1.88 -2.75
C ARG A 55 -11.81 -2.70 -3.91
N GLN A 56 -11.28 -2.53 -5.11
CA GLN A 56 -11.71 -3.31 -6.29
C GLN A 56 -11.36 -4.78 -6.16
N ALA A 57 -10.16 -5.10 -5.69
CA ALA A 57 -9.72 -6.48 -5.46
C ALA A 57 -10.55 -7.17 -4.38
N TRP A 58 -10.86 -6.48 -3.28
CA TRP A 58 -11.71 -7.03 -2.21
C TRP A 58 -13.14 -7.29 -2.69
N ALA A 59 -13.72 -6.39 -3.49
CA ALA A 59 -15.04 -6.61 -4.07
C ALA A 59 -15.07 -7.80 -5.04
N ALA A 60 -14.01 -7.97 -5.83
CA ALA A 60 -13.87 -9.10 -6.76
C ALA A 60 -13.72 -10.44 -6.04
N ASP A 61 -12.85 -10.49 -5.01
CA ASP A 61 -12.65 -11.72 -4.22
C ASP A 61 -13.98 -12.13 -3.53
N ARG A 62 -14.74 -11.19 -2.96
CA ARG A 62 -16.07 -11.50 -2.37
C ARG A 62 -17.12 -11.94 -3.38
N ALA A 63 -17.11 -11.37 -4.60
CA ALA A 63 -18.03 -11.78 -5.65
C ALA A 63 -17.75 -13.22 -6.11
N ALA A 64 -16.48 -13.62 -6.18
CA ALA A 64 -16.07 -14.98 -6.53
C ALA A 64 -16.54 -15.99 -5.47
N GLU A 65 -16.33 -15.70 -4.18
CA GLU A 65 -16.78 -16.55 -3.06
C GLU A 65 -18.31 -16.78 -3.09
N ALA A 66 -19.09 -15.74 -3.37
CA ALA A 66 -20.54 -15.83 -3.44
C ALA A 66 -21.03 -16.66 -4.64
N ALA A 67 -20.34 -16.59 -5.79
CA ALA A 67 -20.65 -17.41 -6.96
C ALA A 67 -20.35 -18.89 -6.70
N GLU A 68 -19.24 -19.19 -6.04
CA GLU A 68 -18.87 -20.55 -5.67
C GLU A 68 -19.87 -21.18 -4.69
N ALA A 69 -20.34 -20.42 -3.69
CA ALA A 69 -21.36 -20.89 -2.76
C ALA A 69 -22.67 -21.27 -3.47
N ARG A 70 -23.16 -20.44 -4.40
CA ARG A 70 -24.37 -20.73 -5.19
C ARG A 70 -24.22 -21.95 -6.09
N GLY A 71 -23.03 -22.18 -6.64
CA GLY A 71 -22.75 -23.35 -7.47
C GLY A 71 -22.69 -24.67 -6.69
N ARG A 72 -22.45 -24.63 -5.37
CA ARG A 72 -22.51 -25.82 -4.50
C ARG A 72 -23.93 -26.19 -4.05
N GLU A 73 -24.86 -25.25 -4.11
CA GLU A 73 -26.27 -25.43 -3.72
C GLU A 73 -27.18 -25.82 -4.90
N ALA A 74 -26.67 -25.77 -6.14
CA ALA A 74 -27.37 -26.12 -7.37
C ALA A 74 -26.98 -27.52 -7.86
#